data_AF-A0A6D2J094-F1
#
_entry.id   AF-A0A6D2J094-F1
#
_cell.length_a   1.000
_cell.length_b   1.000
_cell.length_c   1.000
_cell.angle_alpha   90.00
_cell.angle_beta   90.00
_cell.angle_gamma   90.00
#
_symmetry.space_group_name_H-M   'P 1'
#
loop_
_entity.id
_entity.type
_entity.pdbx_description
1 polymer ?
#
loop_
_entity_poly.entity_id
_entity_poly.type
_entity_poly.pdbx_seq_one_letter_code
_entity_poly.pdbx_strand_id
1 'polypeptide(L)'
;MFGKVCMNGVLYFGAKLGQSAKLGQSRVIVCFDVRSEKFSFINLDKDMLAEDNAYGGCLALFNYKGKLGLREGTAYWSTKLVLWVLEDAGSHEWSKQTCVLPHLRSTKRFVGMTGTGDIVFSSLRNKRSDLFCVYLYNLESKTFTSVNIQGFEEFLHRNIRTVLDYVENIKFI
;
A
#
# COMPACT_ATOMS: atom_id res chain seq x y z
N MET A 1 1.32 1.66 10.73
CA MET A 1 0.27 2.64 10.36
C MET A 1 -0.34 2.18 9.05
N PHE A 2 -1.66 2.21 8.90
CA PHE A 2 -2.29 1.96 7.59
C PHE A 2 -1.90 3.09 6.63
N GLY A 3 -1.56 2.74 5.39
CA GLY A 3 -1.52 3.73 4.31
C GLY A 3 -2.89 4.40 4.10
N LYS A 4 -2.93 5.47 3.30
CA LYS A 4 -4.18 6.09 2.84
C LYS A 4 -4.25 6.03 1.32
N VAL A 5 -5.43 5.86 0.77
CA VAL A 5 -5.68 5.88 -0.67
C VAL A 5 -6.97 6.63 -0.96
N CYS A 6 -6.98 7.46 -2.00
CA CYS A 6 -8.19 8.12 -2.48
C CYS A 6 -8.53 7.54 -3.85
N MET A 7 -9.76 7.05 -4.01
CA MET A 7 -10.22 6.43 -5.25
C MET A 7 -11.68 6.78 -5.44
N ASN A 8 -12.05 7.16 -6.67
CA ASN A 8 -13.44 7.43 -7.06
C ASN A 8 -14.17 8.41 -6.10
N GLY A 9 -13.47 9.42 -5.58
CA GLY A 9 -14.03 10.42 -4.66
C GLY A 9 -14.18 9.96 -3.21
N VAL A 10 -13.67 8.77 -2.85
CA VAL A 10 -13.69 8.25 -1.48
C VAL A 10 -12.27 8.14 -0.95
N LEU A 11 -12.02 8.74 0.21
CA LEU A 11 -10.76 8.64 0.95
C LEU A 11 -10.84 7.46 1.94
N TYR A 12 -9.93 6.51 1.78
CA TYR A 12 -9.78 5.35 2.66
C TYR A 12 -8.53 5.49 3.52
N PHE A 13 -8.68 5.24 4.83
CA PHE A 13 -7.57 5.21 5.77
C PHE A 13 -7.90 4.33 6.97
N GLY A 14 -6.89 3.69 7.55
CA GLY A 14 -7.12 2.84 8.72
C GLY A 14 -7.17 3.63 10.03
N ALA A 15 -8.03 3.21 10.95
CA ALA A 15 -8.18 3.77 12.28
C ALA A 15 -8.22 2.66 13.34
N LYS A 16 -7.98 3.04 14.59
CA LYS A 16 -8.20 2.19 15.76
C LYS A 16 -9.42 2.73 16.51
N LEU A 17 -10.39 1.86 16.77
CA LEU A 17 -11.57 2.16 17.58
C LEU A 17 -11.39 1.53 18.97
N GLY A 18 -11.71 2.29 20.02
CA GLY A 18 -11.62 1.87 21.43
C GLY A 18 -10.76 2.81 22.29
N GLN A 19 -11.23 3.11 23.50
CA GLN A 19 -10.60 4.10 24.41
C GLN A 19 -9.65 3.48 25.47
N SER A 20 -9.57 2.16 25.61
CA SER A 20 -8.80 1.53 26.69
C SER A 20 -8.11 0.26 26.22
N ALA A 21 -6.85 0.07 26.64
CA ALA A 21 -6.08 -1.16 26.42
C ALA A 21 -6.76 -2.42 27.01
N LYS A 22 -7.80 -2.26 27.85
CA LYS A 22 -8.55 -3.36 28.48
C LYS A 22 -9.73 -3.87 27.65
N LEU A 23 -10.24 -3.10 26.68
CA LEU A 23 -11.33 -3.51 25.79
C LEU A 23 -10.75 -3.49 24.37
N GLY A 24 -10.43 -4.66 23.83
CA GLY A 24 -9.57 -4.83 22.65
C GLY A 24 -9.70 -3.75 21.58
N GLN A 25 -8.55 -3.18 21.16
CA GLN A 25 -8.50 -2.20 20.07
C GLN A 25 -8.97 -2.86 18.78
N SER A 26 -10.12 -2.46 18.23
CA SER A 26 -10.54 -2.90 16.91
C SER A 26 -9.90 -2.01 15.84
N ARG A 27 -9.36 -2.62 14.79
CA ARG A 27 -8.82 -1.90 13.63
C ARG A 27 -9.87 -1.92 12.53
N VAL A 28 -10.16 -0.77 11.96
CA VAL A 28 -11.13 -0.59 10.87
C VAL A 28 -10.53 0.25 9.76
N ILE A 29 -11.10 0.14 8.56
CA ILE A 29 -10.88 1.11 7.50
C ILE A 29 -12.02 2.11 7.53
N VAL A 30 -11.68 3.39 7.64
CA VAL A 30 -12.61 4.50 7.51
C VAL A 30 -12.70 4.87 6.05
N CYS A 31 -13.92 5.05 5.56
CA CYS A 31 -14.23 5.55 4.24
C CYS A 31 -14.87 6.92 4.40
N PHE A 32 -14.30 7.94 3.77
CA PHE A 32 -14.87 9.29 3.74
C PHE A 32 -15.23 9.65 2.31
N ASP A 33 -16.53 9.72 2.02
CA ASP A 33 -17.03 10.17 0.72
C ASP A 33 -16.92 11.69 0.66
N VAL A 34 -16.06 12.19 -0.24
CA VAL A 34 -15.71 13.61 -0.30
C VAL A 34 -16.88 14.46 -0.82
N ARG A 35 -17.76 13.89 -1.64
CA ARG A 35 -18.88 14.62 -2.26
C ARG A 35 -20.04 14.81 -1.30
N SER A 36 -20.35 13.78 -0.52
CA SER A 36 -21.46 13.77 0.43
C SER A 36 -21.01 14.07 1.87
N GLU A 37 -19.71 14.12 2.11
CA GLU A 37 -19.07 14.35 3.41
C GLU A 37 -19.49 13.31 4.47
N LYS A 38 -19.74 12.08 4.04
CA LYS A 38 -20.21 11.00 4.92
C LYS A 38 -19.11 9.99 5.21
N PHE A 39 -19.14 9.49 6.44
CA PHE A 39 -18.28 8.41 6.89
C PHE A 39 -19.01 7.07 6.82
N SER A 40 -18.28 6.04 6.41
CA SER A 40 -18.62 4.64 6.60
C SER A 40 -17.38 3.85 7.02
N PHE A 41 -17.57 2.60 7.44
CA PHE A 41 -16.50 1.79 8.03
C PHE A 41 -16.50 0.40 7.41
N ILE A 42 -15.31 -0.13 7.19
CA ILE A 42 -15.10 -1.49 6.71
C ILE A 42 -14.29 -2.25 7.75
N ASN A 43 -14.82 -3.40 8.15
CA ASN A 43 -14.12 -4.30 9.06
C ASN A 43 -13.02 -5.04 8.31
N LEU A 44 -11.89 -5.23 8.98
CA LEU A 44 -10.83 -6.10 8.49
C LEU A 44 -11.22 -7.57 8.72
N ASP A 45 -10.75 -8.43 7.84
CA ASP A 45 -10.85 -9.87 8.07
C ASP A 45 -10.08 -10.27 9.34
N LYS A 46 -10.56 -11.30 10.06
CA LYS A 46 -9.93 -11.78 11.30
C LYS A 46 -8.49 -12.24 11.06
N ASP A 47 -8.21 -12.80 9.89
CA ASP A 47 -6.87 -13.26 9.50
C ASP A 47 -5.89 -12.09 9.33
N MET A 48 -6.38 -10.87 9.08
CA MET A 48 -5.54 -9.66 9.00
C MET A 48 -5.17 -9.10 10.38
N LEU A 49 -5.91 -9.49 11.42
CA LEU A 49 -5.76 -8.99 12.79
C LEU A 49 -4.90 -9.92 13.66
N ALA A 50 -4.74 -11.17 13.26
CA ALA A 50 -4.08 -12.22 14.04
C ALA A 50 -2.57 -12.01 14.20
N GLU A 51 -1.94 -11.24 13.31
CA GLU A 51 -0.50 -10.95 13.38
C GLU A 51 -0.28 -9.50 13.81
N ASP A 52 -0.10 -9.27 15.11
CA ASP A 52 0.55 -8.05 15.56
C ASP A 52 1.99 -8.16 15.07
N ASN A 53 2.26 -7.52 13.91
CA ASN A 53 3.52 -7.59 13.16
C ASN A 53 4.70 -7.07 13.97
N ALA A 54 5.17 -7.85 14.95
CA ALA A 54 6.37 -7.61 15.74
C ALA A 54 7.64 -7.45 14.86
N TYR A 55 7.54 -7.86 13.58
CA TYR A 55 8.61 -7.85 12.60
C TYR A 55 8.60 -6.63 11.64
N GLY A 56 7.83 -5.59 11.95
CA GLY A 56 8.02 -4.25 11.36
C GLY A 56 7.37 -4.01 9.99
N GLY A 57 6.55 -4.92 9.47
CA GLY A 57 5.79 -4.72 8.24
C GLY A 57 4.59 -3.78 8.44
N CYS A 58 4.52 -2.67 7.69
CA CYS A 58 3.34 -1.79 7.69
C CYS A 58 2.28 -2.26 6.68
N LEU A 59 1.01 -2.23 7.12
CA LEU A 59 -0.17 -2.36 6.27
C LEU A 59 -0.27 -1.16 5.32
N ALA A 60 -0.53 -1.40 4.05
CA ALA A 60 -0.66 -0.33 3.06
C ALA A 60 -1.96 -0.50 2.25
N LEU A 61 -2.78 0.55 2.22
CA LEU A 61 -3.95 0.61 1.34
C LEU A 61 -3.52 1.05 -0.06
N PHE A 62 -4.15 0.50 -1.10
CA PHE A 62 -3.87 0.83 -2.49
C PHE A 62 -5.08 0.57 -3.39
N ASN A 63 -5.03 1.06 -4.63
CA ASN A 63 -6.03 0.81 -5.66
C ASN A 63 -5.74 -0.50 -6.38
N TYR A 64 -6.55 -1.54 -6.18
CA TYR A 64 -6.46 -2.80 -6.91
C TYR A 64 -7.48 -2.78 -8.04
N LYS A 65 -7.07 -2.36 -9.26
CA LYS A 65 -7.93 -2.38 -10.46
C LYS A 65 -9.35 -1.80 -10.22
N GLY A 66 -9.45 -0.71 -9.46
CA GLY A 66 -10.71 -0.04 -9.11
C GLY A 66 -11.36 -0.48 -7.79
N LYS A 67 -10.83 -1.52 -7.13
CA LYS A 67 -11.26 -2.00 -5.81
C LYS A 67 -10.27 -1.58 -4.72
N LEU A 68 -10.73 -1.56 -3.47
CA LEU A 68 -9.86 -1.29 -2.33
C LEU A 68 -8.95 -2.50 -2.07
N GLY A 69 -7.64 -2.27 -2.18
CA GLY A 69 -6.62 -3.25 -1.85
C GLY A 69 -5.92 -2.94 -0.53
N LEU A 70 -5.49 -3.98 0.18
CA LEU A 70 -4.65 -3.90 1.38
C LEU A 70 -3.46 -4.86 1.26
N ARG A 71 -2.24 -4.33 1.36
CA ARG A 71 -1.01 -5.12 1.45
C ARG A 71 -0.75 -5.48 2.90
N GLU A 72 -0.64 -6.78 3.17
CA GLU A 72 -0.35 -7.32 4.49
C GLU A 72 1.10 -7.01 4.89
N GLY A 73 1.32 -6.79 6.18
CA GLY A 73 2.61 -6.39 6.73
C GLY A 73 3.55 -7.58 6.86
N THR A 74 4.19 -8.01 5.77
CA THR A 74 5.17 -9.09 5.83
C THR A 74 6.55 -8.61 6.31
N ALA A 75 7.33 -9.54 6.89
CA ALA A 75 8.72 -9.28 7.29
C ALA A 75 9.56 -8.73 6.12
N TYR A 76 10.53 -7.86 6.42
CA TYR A 76 11.33 -7.15 5.42
C TYR A 76 12.08 -8.04 4.42
N TRP A 77 12.40 -9.27 4.82
CA TRP A 77 13.12 -10.27 4.02
C TRP A 77 12.19 -11.31 3.38
N SER A 78 10.88 -11.17 3.59
CA SER A 78 9.89 -12.07 2.99
C SER A 78 9.78 -11.82 1.49
N THR A 79 9.90 -12.89 0.71
CA THR A 79 9.55 -12.89 -0.71
C THR A 79 8.06 -13.02 -0.94
N LYS A 80 7.28 -13.30 0.12
CA LYS A 80 5.82 -13.43 0.05
C LYS A 80 5.18 -12.05 0.11
N LEU A 81 4.42 -11.73 -0.93
CA LEU A 81 3.51 -10.59 -0.97
C LEU A 81 2.09 -11.12 -0.77
N VAL A 82 1.45 -10.69 0.31
CA VAL A 82 0.04 -11.00 0.55
C VAL A 82 -0.77 -9.73 0.36
N LEU A 83 -1.77 -9.84 -0.50
CA LEU A 83 -2.69 -8.78 -0.87
C LEU A 83 -4.10 -9.23 -0.51
N TRP A 84 -4.88 -8.30 -0.02
CA TRP A 84 -6.29 -8.47 0.22
C TRP A 84 -7.06 -7.50 -0.65
N VAL A 85 -8.13 -7.97 -1.28
CA VAL A 85 -8.99 -7.13 -2.12
C VAL A 85 -10.39 -7.16 -1.55
N LEU A 86 -10.97 -5.98 -1.36
CA LEU A 86 -12.35 -5.86 -0.91
C LEU A 86 -13.28 -6.25 -2.05
N GLU A 87 -14.06 -7.30 -1.84
CA GLU A 87 -15.04 -7.78 -2.82
C GLU A 87 -16.39 -7.09 -2.61
N ASP A 88 -16.83 -6.99 -1.37
CA ASP A 88 -18.07 -6.30 -1.00
C ASP A 88 -17.90 -5.44 0.25
N ALA A 89 -18.19 -4.15 0.14
CA ALA A 89 -18.04 -3.20 1.24
C ALA A 89 -19.16 -3.32 2.29
N GLY A 90 -20.35 -3.77 1.89
CA GLY A 90 -21.53 -3.87 2.75
C GLY A 90 -21.51 -5.09 3.66
N SER A 91 -21.06 -6.24 3.16
CA SER A 91 -20.80 -7.45 3.95
C SER A 91 -19.38 -7.52 4.51
N HIS A 92 -18.51 -6.58 4.12
CA HIS A 92 -17.10 -6.52 4.52
C HIS A 92 -16.29 -7.76 4.09
N GLU A 93 -16.58 -8.28 2.91
CA GLU A 93 -15.92 -9.47 2.36
C GLU A 93 -14.61 -9.14 1.66
N TRP A 94 -13.58 -9.92 1.96
CA TRP A 94 -12.24 -9.77 1.41
C TRP A 94 -11.77 -11.06 0.74
N SER A 95 -11.10 -10.93 -0.41
CA SER A 95 -10.37 -12.03 -1.04
C SER A 95 -8.88 -11.94 -0.75
N LYS A 96 -8.24 -13.06 -0.41
CA LYS A 96 -6.80 -13.14 -0.13
C LYS A 96 -6.05 -13.64 -1.36
N GLN A 97 -5.03 -12.89 -1.77
CA GLN A 97 -4.11 -13.28 -2.85
C GLN A 97 -2.67 -13.33 -2.31
N THR A 98 -1.95 -14.38 -2.67
CA THR A 98 -0.54 -14.55 -2.30
C THR A 98 0.30 -14.67 -3.56
N CYS A 99 1.34 -13.85 -3.63
CA CYS A 99 2.33 -13.87 -4.70
C CYS A 99 3.73 -14.09 -4.12
N VAL A 100 4.56 -14.83 -4.84
CA VAL A 100 5.98 -14.99 -4.51
C VAL A 100 6.77 -14.06 -5.42
N LEU A 101 7.37 -13.03 -4.83
CA LEU A 101 8.22 -12.10 -5.55
C LEU A 101 9.58 -12.76 -5.83
N PRO A 102 10.08 -12.70 -7.07
CA PRO A 102 11.43 -13.17 -7.37
C PRO A 102 12.42 -12.41 -6.48
N HIS A 103 13.33 -13.15 -5.86
CA HIS A 103 14.17 -12.73 -4.74
C HIS A 103 14.62 -11.26 -4.82
N LEU A 104 13.90 -10.37 -4.14
CA LEU A 104 14.24 -8.97 -4.07
C LEU A 104 15.44 -8.86 -3.12
N ARG A 105 16.65 -8.83 -3.69
CA ARG A 105 17.93 -8.76 -2.96
C ARG A 105 18.07 -7.53 -2.04
N SER A 106 17.12 -6.60 -2.06
CA SER A 106 17.11 -5.37 -1.28
C SER A 106 15.72 -5.08 -0.72
N THR A 107 15.69 -4.37 0.41
CA THR A 107 14.46 -3.87 1.01
C THR A 107 13.84 -2.82 0.09
N LYS A 108 12.64 -3.13 -0.44
CA LYS A 108 11.88 -2.24 -1.32
C LYS A 108 10.62 -1.77 -0.62
N ARG A 109 10.25 -0.51 -0.82
CA ARG A 109 9.03 0.06 -0.27
C ARG A 109 7.89 -0.21 -1.24
N PHE A 110 6.85 -0.90 -0.77
CA PHE A 110 5.60 -1.03 -1.51
C PHE A 110 4.97 0.36 -1.73
N VAL A 111 4.59 0.65 -2.97
CA VAL A 111 3.97 1.93 -3.34
C VAL A 111 2.48 1.75 -3.62
N GLY A 112 2.12 0.72 -4.37
CA GLY A 112 0.74 0.48 -4.80
C GLY A 112 0.67 -0.31 -6.09
N MET A 113 -0.28 0.04 -6.96
CA MET A 113 -0.49 -0.58 -8.25
C MET A 113 -0.82 0.48 -9.31
N THR A 114 -0.31 0.31 -10.52
CA THR A 114 -0.61 1.18 -11.68
C THR A 114 -2.02 0.93 -12.22
N GLY A 115 -2.53 1.84 -13.05
CA GLY A 115 -3.78 1.62 -13.80
C GLY A 115 -3.74 0.38 -14.73
N THR A 116 -2.55 -0.06 -15.15
CA THR A 116 -2.34 -1.30 -15.94
C THR A 116 -2.34 -2.57 -15.09
N GLY A 117 -2.34 -2.45 -13.75
CA GLY A 117 -2.35 -3.60 -12.84
C GLY A 117 -0.96 -4.07 -12.39
N ASP A 118 0.10 -3.31 -12.67
CA ASP A 118 1.45 -3.64 -12.23
C ASP A 118 1.68 -3.15 -10.80
N ILE A 119 2.20 -4.03 -9.94
CA ILE A 119 2.57 -3.67 -8.57
C ILE A 119 3.84 -2.85 -8.59
N VAL A 120 3.80 -1.71 -7.89
CA VAL A 120 4.90 -0.76 -7.86
C VAL A 120 5.66 -0.84 -6.53
N PHE A 121 6.96 -0.96 -6.63
CA PHE A 121 7.88 -0.80 -5.51
C PHE A 121 8.89 0.32 -5.81
N SER A 122 9.41 0.94 -4.75
CA SER A 122 10.51 1.91 -4.85
C SER A 122 11.70 1.44 -4.03
N SER A 123 12.91 1.73 -4.52
CA SER A 123 14.13 1.51 -3.77
C SER A 123 14.13 2.31 -2.46
N LEU A 124 14.52 1.66 -1.37
CA LEU A 124 14.98 2.40 -0.20
C LEU A 124 16.42 2.84 -0.47
N ARG A 125 16.67 4.16 -0.46
CA ARG A 125 18.05 4.65 -0.59
C ARG A 125 18.86 4.14 0.60
N ASN A 126 19.92 3.37 0.34
CA ASN A 126 20.85 2.91 1.35
C ASN A 126 22.21 3.56 1.10
N LYS A 127 23.11 3.52 2.09
CA LYS A 127 24.44 4.15 2.01
C LYS A 127 25.36 3.54 0.93
N ARG A 128 24.94 2.48 0.22
CA ARG A 128 25.75 1.70 -0.72
C ARG A 128 25.33 1.88 -2.19
N SER A 129 24.23 2.60 -2.48
CA SER A 129 23.76 2.80 -3.85
C SER A 129 23.15 4.19 -4.02
N ASP A 130 23.70 4.95 -4.96
CA ASP A 130 23.21 6.29 -5.32
C ASP A 130 22.02 6.25 -6.29
N LEU A 131 21.64 5.07 -6.78
CA LEU A 131 20.57 4.90 -7.75
C LEU A 131 19.22 4.73 -7.06
N PHE A 132 18.27 5.61 -7.37
CA PHE A 132 16.87 5.44 -7.03
C PHE A 132 16.17 4.67 -8.16
N CYS A 133 15.55 3.53 -7.84
CA CYS A 133 14.84 2.72 -8.83
C CYS A 133 13.36 2.61 -8.47
N VAL A 134 12.53 2.60 -9.50
CA VAL A 134 11.15 2.14 -9.43
C VAL A 134 11.08 0.76 -10.05
N TYR A 135 10.30 -0.12 -9.45
CA TYR A 135 10.13 -1.48 -9.90
C TYR A 135 8.66 -1.78 -10.16
N LEU A 136 8.39 -2.45 -11.28
CA LEU A 136 7.08 -2.87 -11.72
C LEU A 136 7.03 -4.39 -11.73
N TYR A 137 6.06 -4.97 -11.03
CA TYR A 137 5.81 -6.41 -11.04
C TYR A 137 4.43 -6.69 -11.60
N ASN A 138 4.39 -7.39 -12.72
CA ASN A 138 3.14 -7.77 -13.35
C ASN A 138 2.63 -9.08 -12.74
N LEU A 139 1.44 -9.06 -12.15
CA LEU A 139 0.86 -10.23 -11.47
C LEU A 139 0.55 -11.41 -12.41
N GLU A 140 0.18 -11.10 -13.65
CA GLU A 140 -0.30 -12.09 -14.62
C GLU A 140 0.88 -12.83 -15.27
N SER A 141 1.82 -12.08 -15.85
CA SER A 141 3.03 -12.61 -16.47
C SER A 141 4.11 -13.00 -15.46
N LYS A 142 3.99 -12.57 -14.21
CA LYS A 142 4.97 -12.77 -13.13
C LYS A 142 6.36 -12.22 -13.47
N THR A 143 6.40 -11.19 -14.32
CA THR A 143 7.64 -10.54 -14.76
C THR A 143 7.93 -9.30 -13.92
N PHE A 144 9.22 -8.95 -13.87
CA PHE A 144 9.71 -7.82 -13.10
C PHE A 144 10.51 -6.89 -14.00
N THR A 145 10.18 -5.60 -13.96
CA THR A 145 10.89 -4.55 -14.68
C THR A 145 11.39 -3.51 -13.69
N SER A 146 12.56 -2.93 -13.95
CA SER A 146 13.14 -1.88 -13.13
C SER A 146 13.49 -0.66 -13.98
N VAL A 147 13.18 0.52 -13.47
CA VAL A 147 13.53 1.80 -14.09
C VAL A 147 14.40 2.57 -13.12
N ASN A 148 15.59 2.96 -13.56
CA ASN A 148 16.47 3.84 -12.80
C ASN A 148 16.02 5.29 -13.03
N ILE A 149 15.79 6.02 -11.95
CA ILE A 149 15.44 7.43 -12.01
C ILE A 149 16.70 8.24 -11.70
N GLN A 150 17.09 9.08 -12.65
CA GLN A 150 18.22 10.00 -12.55
C GLN A 150 17.79 11.33 -11.91
N GLY A 151 18.77 12.14 -11.50
CA GLY A 151 18.56 13.46 -10.89
C GLY A 151 18.45 13.42 -9.37
N PHE A 152 18.64 12.25 -8.75
CA PHE A 152 18.65 12.09 -7.30
C PHE A 152 20.05 11.86 -6.69
N GLU A 153 21.08 11.81 -7.52
CA GLU A 153 22.45 11.47 -7.17
C GLU A 153 22.97 12.41 -6.07
N GLU A 154 22.78 13.72 -6.24
CA GLU A 154 23.23 14.77 -5.32
C GLU A 154 22.43 14.84 -3.99
N PHE A 155 21.21 14.27 -3.96
CA PHE A 155 20.31 14.38 -2.81
C PHE A 155 20.55 13.31 -1.72
N LEU A 156 21.83 13.05 -1.42
CA LEU A 156 22.25 12.05 -0.44
C LEU A 156 21.47 12.20 0.87
N HIS A 157 21.02 11.07 1.43
CA HIS A 157 20.26 10.98 2.68
C HIS A 157 18.84 11.58 2.70
N ARG A 158 18.29 12.00 1.56
CA ARG A 158 16.86 12.38 1.48
C ARG A 158 15.95 11.18 1.26
N ASN A 159 14.79 11.21 1.92
CA ASN A 159 13.73 10.21 1.72
C ASN A 159 12.92 10.59 0.48
N ILE A 160 13.03 9.79 -0.57
CA ILE A 160 12.23 9.96 -1.79
C ILE A 160 10.90 9.25 -1.59
N ARG A 161 9.81 9.98 -1.84
CA ARG A 161 8.46 9.44 -1.77
C ARG A 161 7.90 9.30 -3.18
N THR A 162 7.66 8.06 -3.58
CA THR A 162 6.90 7.75 -4.80
C THR A 162 5.41 7.85 -4.48
N VAL A 163 4.67 8.51 -5.37
CA VAL A 163 3.21 8.61 -5.32
C VAL A 163 2.69 8.18 -6.69
N LEU A 164 1.66 7.35 -6.71
CA LEU A 164 0.96 6.95 -7.94
C LEU A 164 -0.21 7.87 -8.20
N ASP A 165 -0.61 7.95 -9.47
CA ASP A 165 -1.81 8.67 -9.92
C ASP A 165 -1.86 10.14 -9.45
N TYR A 166 -0.69 10.77 -9.33
CA TYR A 166 -0.60 12.20 -9.06
C TYR A 166 -1.13 12.97 -10.27
N VAL A 167 -2.26 13.64 -10.08
CA VAL A 167 -2.78 14.62 -11.03
C VAL A 167 -2.41 15.99 -10.49
N GLU A 168 -1.61 16.73 -11.25
CA GLU A 168 -1.24 18.09 -10.90
C GLU A 168 -2.50 18.97 -10.87
N ASN A 169 -2.72 19.65 -9.74
CA ASN A 169 -3.80 20.61 -9.64
C ASN A 169 -3.33 21.93 -10.26
N ILE A 170 -3.43 22.02 -11.59
CA ILE A 170 -3.17 23.26 -12.32
C ILE A 170 -4.36 24.18 -12.06
N LYS A 171 -4.22 25.04 -11.03
CA LYS A 171 -5.09 26.20 -10.91
C LYS A 171 -4.73 27.15 -12.04
N PHE A 172 -5.59 27.24 -13.05
CA PHE A 172 -5.57 28.38 -13.95
C PHE A 172 -5.93 29.62 -13.12
N ILE A 173 -4.95 30.53 -12.97
CA ILE A 173 -5.14 31.88 -12.41
C ILE A 173 -5.75 32.76 -13.50
#